data_AF-A0A0A8P100-F1
#
_entry.id   AF-A0A0A8P100-F1
#
_cell.length_a   1.000
_cell.length_b   1.000
_cell.length_c   1.000
_cell.angle_alpha   90.00
_cell.angle_beta   90.00
_cell.angle_gamma   90.00
#
_symmetry.space_group_name_H-M   'P 1'
#
loop_
_entity.id
_entity.type
_entity.pdbx_description
1 polymer ?
#
loop_
_entity_poly.entity_id
_entity_poly.type
_entity_poly.pdbx_seq_one_letter_code
_entity_poly.pdbx_strand_id
1 'polypeptide(L)'
;MNFTFQIISPADGEWGIELSNGSYNGMVGMLQRKEVDMSLSLFHVIQPRTQVVDFAFPLVIWYVRVIVHRGSPEVDPWGFLLPLTPLVWITLLSLLLMVISVFIVLHKCFVDKTLPRIKIGKIIYCSIRVLLQEDLGVRSVSEWWWWERVLLGVWMMIMLVLSQSYTGNLMSLLAVRYIPMPIQTLQDIVDNPVTLIVPTGTTVARTFLDAKSG
;
A
#
# COMPACT_ATOMS: atom_id res chain seq x y z
N MET A 1 -43.91 -15.80 -23.54
CA MET A 1 -44.43 -17.12 -23.13
C MET A 1 -45.51 -16.89 -22.08
N ASN A 2 -46.64 -17.59 -22.15
CA ASN A 2 -47.72 -17.48 -21.16
C ASN A 2 -47.81 -18.82 -20.40
N PHE A 3 -47.12 -18.94 -19.28
CA PHE A 3 -47.11 -20.15 -18.44
C PHE A 3 -47.25 -19.76 -16.96
N THR A 4 -47.84 -20.66 -16.17
CA THR A 4 -47.87 -20.59 -14.71
C THR A 4 -46.75 -21.46 -14.15
N PHE A 5 -46.11 -21.02 -13.08
CA PHE A 5 -44.99 -21.75 -12.46
C PHE A 5 -45.23 -21.95 -10.96
N GLN A 6 -44.67 -23.02 -10.43
CA GLN A 6 -44.57 -23.28 -9.01
C GLN A 6 -43.09 -23.39 -8.63
N ILE A 7 -42.68 -22.65 -7.61
CA ILE A 7 -41.30 -22.68 -7.13
C ILE A 7 -41.20 -23.74 -6.04
N ILE A 8 -40.24 -24.66 -6.20
CA ILE A 8 -39.95 -25.73 -5.26
C ILE A 8 -38.47 -25.66 -4.91
N SER A 9 -38.15 -25.69 -3.62
CA SER A 9 -36.78 -25.75 -3.12
C SER A 9 -36.41 -27.18 -2.77
N PRO A 10 -35.15 -27.61 -2.99
CA PRO A 10 -34.70 -28.93 -2.59
C PRO A 10 -34.72 -29.09 -1.07
N ALA A 11 -35.10 -30.26 -0.57
CA ALA A 11 -35.21 -30.54 0.87
C ALA A 11 -33.87 -30.53 1.61
N ASP A 12 -32.77 -30.84 0.90
CA ASP A 12 -31.40 -30.85 1.42
C ASP A 12 -30.69 -29.49 1.27
N GLY A 13 -31.27 -28.53 0.54
CA GLY A 13 -30.67 -27.22 0.29
C GLY A 13 -29.43 -27.25 -0.61
N GLU A 14 -29.12 -28.38 -1.25
CA GLU A 14 -27.88 -28.57 -2.01
C GLU A 14 -28.05 -28.26 -3.51
N TRP A 15 -26.97 -27.87 -4.18
CA TRP A 15 -26.99 -27.65 -5.62
C TRP A 15 -27.13 -28.95 -6.42
N GLY A 16 -26.39 -29.98 -6.02
CA GLY A 16 -26.32 -31.23 -6.76
C GLY A 16 -24.93 -31.81 -6.81
N ILE A 17 -24.65 -32.65 -5.83
CA ILE A 17 -23.44 -33.41 -5.59
C ILE A 17 -23.72 -34.83 -6.10
N GLU A 18 -22.85 -35.32 -6.98
CA GLU A 18 -22.86 -36.71 -7.41
C GLU A 18 -22.56 -37.64 -6.23
N LEU A 19 -23.43 -38.60 -6.00
CA LEU A 19 -23.32 -39.64 -4.99
C LEU A 19 -22.54 -40.83 -5.55
N SER A 20 -22.05 -41.70 -4.68
CA SER A 20 -21.26 -42.89 -5.07
C SER A 20 -22.00 -43.87 -6.00
N ASN A 21 -23.33 -43.79 -6.04
CA ASN A 21 -24.19 -44.60 -6.91
C ASN A 21 -24.46 -43.95 -8.29
N GLY A 22 -23.80 -42.83 -8.62
CA GLY A 22 -23.99 -42.10 -9.88
C GLY A 22 -25.28 -41.25 -9.94
N SER A 23 -26.06 -41.20 -8.86
CA SER A 23 -27.20 -40.28 -8.74
C SER A 23 -26.77 -38.95 -8.14
N TYR A 24 -27.55 -37.89 -8.36
CA TYR A 24 -27.31 -36.58 -7.79
C TYR A 24 -28.31 -36.28 -6.67
N ASN A 25 -27.86 -35.57 -5.64
CA ASN A 25 -28.75 -34.95 -4.65
C ASN A 25 -29.16 -33.52 -5.10
N GLY A 26 -29.81 -32.75 -4.24
CA GLY A 26 -30.08 -31.33 -4.49
C GLY A 26 -30.91 -31.05 -5.74
N MET A 27 -30.74 -29.85 -6.28
CA MET A 27 -31.46 -29.39 -7.48
C MET A 27 -31.16 -30.23 -8.72
N VAL A 28 -29.91 -30.65 -8.94
CA VAL A 28 -29.57 -31.55 -10.08
C VAL A 28 -30.24 -32.91 -9.92
N GLY A 29 -30.34 -33.43 -8.70
CA GLY A 29 -31.05 -34.66 -8.40
C GLY A 29 -32.55 -34.61 -8.69
N MET A 30 -33.20 -33.50 -8.32
CA MET A 30 -34.62 -33.27 -8.64
C MET A 30 -34.87 -33.25 -10.15
N LEU A 31 -33.96 -32.64 -10.93
CA LEU A 31 -34.02 -32.68 -12.40
C LEU A 31 -33.80 -34.11 -12.93
N GLN A 32 -32.79 -34.82 -12.41
CA GLN A 32 -32.48 -36.20 -12.82
C GLN A 32 -33.66 -37.15 -12.58
N ARG A 33 -34.37 -36.98 -11.46
CA ARG A 33 -35.57 -37.78 -11.10
C ARG A 33 -36.87 -37.28 -11.74
N LYS A 34 -36.81 -36.21 -12.55
CA LYS A 34 -37.96 -35.57 -13.19
C LYS A 34 -39.04 -35.09 -12.19
N GLU A 35 -38.61 -34.62 -11.03
CA GLU A 35 -39.49 -34.01 -10.02
C GLU A 35 -39.79 -32.54 -10.35
N VAL A 36 -38.92 -31.90 -11.13
CA VAL A 36 -39.05 -30.52 -11.61
C VAL A 36 -38.69 -30.43 -13.10
N ASP A 37 -39.33 -29.52 -13.83
CA ASP A 37 -39.07 -29.32 -15.27
C ASP A 37 -37.86 -28.42 -15.55
N MET A 38 -37.55 -27.50 -14.64
CA MET A 38 -36.44 -26.55 -14.77
C MET A 38 -35.89 -26.18 -13.40
N SER A 39 -34.57 -25.99 -13.32
CA SER A 39 -33.93 -25.39 -12.15
C SER A 39 -33.32 -24.04 -12.52
N LEU A 40 -33.55 -23.04 -11.65
CA LEU A 40 -32.96 -21.72 -11.78
C LEU A 40 -31.95 -21.52 -10.65
N SER A 41 -30.67 -21.67 -10.96
CA SER A 41 -29.58 -21.36 -10.03
C SER A 41 -28.28 -21.08 -10.79
N LEU A 42 -27.26 -20.64 -10.06
CA LEU A 42 -25.91 -20.45 -10.56
C LEU A 42 -25.17 -21.79 -10.58
N PHE A 43 -25.42 -22.58 -11.62
CA PHE A 43 -24.73 -23.84 -11.83
C PHE A 43 -23.42 -23.65 -12.58
N HIS A 44 -22.40 -24.38 -12.13
CA HIS A 44 -21.18 -24.57 -12.91
C HIS A 44 -21.45 -25.64 -13.97
N VAL A 45 -21.25 -25.28 -15.24
CA VAL A 45 -21.32 -26.21 -16.37
C VAL A 45 -20.06 -27.06 -16.35
N ILE A 46 -20.19 -28.33 -15.95
CA ILE A 46 -19.10 -29.30 -15.85
C ILE A 46 -19.50 -30.60 -16.54
N GLN A 47 -18.50 -31.34 -17.03
CA GLN A 47 -18.69 -32.56 -17.81
C GLN A 47 -19.58 -33.62 -17.12
N PRO A 48 -19.45 -33.91 -15.81
CA PRO A 48 -20.31 -34.90 -15.15
C PRO A 48 -21.79 -34.48 -15.10
N ARG A 49 -22.07 -33.18 -14.95
CA ARG A 49 -23.45 -32.66 -14.88
C ARG A 49 -24.12 -32.59 -16.25
N THR A 50 -23.36 -32.30 -17.30
CA THR A 50 -23.89 -32.28 -18.68
C THR A 50 -24.35 -33.66 -19.17
N GLN A 51 -23.98 -34.75 -18.48
CA GLN A 51 -24.46 -36.10 -18.79
C GLN A 51 -25.84 -36.40 -18.20
N VAL A 52 -26.30 -35.63 -17.20
CA VAL A 52 -27.57 -35.87 -16.50
C VAL A 52 -28.60 -34.76 -16.71
N VAL A 53 -28.16 -33.54 -17.05
CA VAL A 53 -29.03 -32.40 -17.31
C VAL A 53 -28.51 -31.56 -18.48
N ASP A 54 -29.44 -31.00 -19.25
CA ASP A 54 -29.13 -30.05 -20.33
C ASP A 54 -29.05 -28.63 -19.78
N PHE A 55 -27.98 -27.92 -20.12
CA PHE A 55 -27.79 -26.51 -19.75
C PHE A 55 -28.20 -25.59 -20.90
N ALA A 56 -28.79 -24.45 -20.56
CA ALA A 56 -28.86 -23.32 -21.47
C ALA A 56 -27.45 -22.78 -21.79
N PHE A 57 -27.36 -21.84 -22.73
CA PHE A 57 -26.11 -21.15 -22.99
C PHE A 57 -25.59 -20.44 -21.72
N PRO A 58 -24.26 -20.37 -21.50
CA PRO A 58 -23.70 -19.75 -20.30
C PRO A 58 -24.13 -18.28 -20.18
N LEU A 59 -24.89 -17.96 -19.12
CA LEU A 59 -25.39 -16.60 -18.90
C LEU A 59 -24.31 -15.67 -18.34
N VAL A 60 -23.39 -16.19 -17.52
CA VAL A 60 -22.31 -15.42 -16.89
C VAL A 60 -21.05 -16.26 -16.74
N ILE A 61 -19.89 -15.63 -16.93
CA ILE A 61 -18.57 -16.23 -16.71
C ILE A 61 -17.97 -15.65 -15.42
N TRP A 62 -17.60 -16.52 -14.48
CA TRP A 62 -17.00 -16.15 -13.19
C TRP A 62 -15.66 -16.85 -13.00
N TYR A 63 -14.79 -16.24 -12.22
CA TYR A 63 -13.47 -16.79 -11.89
C TYR A 63 -13.40 -17.07 -10.40
N VAL A 64 -12.85 -18.23 -10.03
CA VAL A 64 -12.53 -18.55 -8.64
C VAL A 64 -11.35 -17.68 -8.21
N ARG A 65 -11.50 -16.99 -7.07
CA ARG A 65 -10.44 -16.18 -6.47
C ARG A 65 -10.25 -16.61 -5.03
N VAL A 66 -9.01 -16.59 -4.57
CA VAL A 66 -8.68 -16.82 -3.17
C VAL A 66 -8.77 -15.48 -2.45
N ILE A 67 -9.47 -15.47 -1.33
CA ILE A 67 -9.59 -14.29 -0.48
C ILE A 67 -8.71 -14.53 0.73
N VAL A 68 -7.84 -13.56 1.01
CA VAL A 68 -6.88 -13.63 2.11
C VAL A 68 -7.05 -12.42 3.01
N HIS A 69 -6.69 -12.58 4.28
CA HIS A 69 -6.69 -11.46 5.21
C HIS A 69 -5.72 -10.39 4.72
N ARG A 70 -6.21 -9.14 4.65
CA ARG A 70 -5.37 -7.98 4.31
C ARG A 70 -4.46 -7.69 5.50
N GLY A 71 -3.15 -7.69 5.30
CA GLY A 71 -2.20 -7.30 6.34
C GLY A 71 -2.45 -5.88 6.85
N SER A 72 -2.03 -5.61 8.08
CA SER A 72 -2.02 -4.26 8.63
C SER A 72 -0.83 -3.47 8.07
N PRO A 73 -1.00 -2.17 7.76
CA PRO A 73 0.14 -1.33 7.41
C PRO A 73 1.08 -1.23 8.61
N GLU A 74 2.37 -1.42 8.37
CA GLU A 74 3.39 -1.20 9.39
C GLU A 74 3.50 0.30 9.67
N VAL A 75 3.43 0.69 10.95
CA VAL A 75 3.58 2.08 11.39
C VAL A 75 4.90 2.17 12.13
N ASP A 76 5.92 2.71 11.47
CA ASP A 76 7.20 3.02 12.10
C ASP A 76 7.15 4.43 12.71
N PRO A 77 7.26 4.59 14.04
CA PRO A 77 7.25 5.92 14.67
C PRO A 77 8.48 6.76 14.33
N TRP A 78 9.56 6.16 13.81
CA TRP A 78 10.76 6.84 13.32
C TRP A 78 10.71 7.10 11.81
N GLY A 79 9.55 6.91 11.19
CA GLY A 79 9.33 7.05 9.75
C GLY A 79 9.72 8.42 9.17
N PHE A 80 9.81 9.47 9.99
CA PHE A 80 10.27 10.80 9.57
C PHE A 80 11.78 10.85 9.26
N LEU A 81 12.58 9.87 9.68
CA LEU A 81 14.01 9.77 9.33
C LEU A 81 14.27 9.02 8.02
N LEU A 82 13.32 8.18 7.59
CA LEU A 82 13.39 7.39 6.34
C LEU A 82 13.56 8.20 5.04
N PRO A 83 13.07 9.46 4.91
CA PRO A 83 13.24 10.23 3.68
C PRO A 83 14.68 10.57 3.34
N LEU A 84 15.62 10.50 4.28
CA LEU A 84 17.01 10.82 4.02
C LEU A 84 17.90 9.70 4.57
N THR A 85 18.91 9.31 3.77
CA THR A 85 19.87 8.31 4.23
C THR A 85 20.72 8.87 5.37
N PRO A 86 21.23 8.01 6.28
CA PRO A 86 22.14 8.42 7.35
C PRO A 86 23.34 9.25 6.86
N LEU A 87 23.84 8.93 5.67
CA LEU A 87 24.90 9.70 5.02
C LEU A 87 24.47 11.14 4.77
N VAL A 88 23.28 11.36 4.21
CA VAL A 88 22.78 12.71 3.92
C VAL A 88 22.61 13.52 5.21
N TRP A 89 22.12 12.91 6.29
CA TRP A 89 22.06 13.56 7.61
C TRP A 89 23.43 14.06 8.09
N ILE A 90 24.47 13.24 7.95
CA ILE A 90 25.84 13.63 8.31
C ILE A 90 26.33 14.76 7.40
N THR A 91 26.04 14.71 6.09
CA THR A 91 26.42 15.79 5.17
C THR A 91 25.70 17.10 5.49
N LEU A 92 24.44 17.07 5.93
CA LEU A 92 23.70 18.26 6.36
C LEU A 92 24.32 18.89 7.61
N LEU A 93 24.70 18.06 8.59
CA LEU A 93 25.39 18.53 9.78
C LEU A 93 26.76 19.14 9.43
N SER A 94 27.52 18.48 8.55
CA SER A 94 28.81 18.99 8.06
C SER A 94 28.65 20.32 7.31
N LEU A 95 27.64 20.44 6.45
CA LEU A 95 27.32 21.65 5.70
C LEU A 95 26.95 22.82 6.63
N LEU A 96 26.15 22.56 7.67
CA LEU A 96 25.81 23.56 8.68
C LEU A 96 27.05 24.09 9.40
N LEU A 97 27.94 23.19 9.85
CA LEU A 97 29.19 23.57 10.51
C LEU A 97 30.11 24.35 9.56
N MET A 98 30.20 23.93 8.29
CA MET A 98 30.97 24.63 7.27
C MET A 98 30.46 26.06 7.09
N VAL A 99 29.15 26.27 6.93
CA VAL A 99 28.59 27.62 6.73
C VAL A 99 28.81 28.50 7.95
N ILE A 100 28.58 27.99 9.16
CA ILE A 100 28.87 28.73 10.40
C ILE A 100 30.36 29.12 10.47
N SER A 101 31.27 28.20 10.11
CA SER A 101 32.70 28.47 10.11
C SER A 101 33.08 29.57 9.11
N VAL A 102 32.50 29.55 7.90
CA VAL A 102 32.72 30.57 6.87
C VAL A 102 32.21 31.93 7.35
N PHE A 103 31.02 32.01 7.96
CA PHE A 103 30.52 33.24 8.56
C PHE A 103 31.46 33.79 9.64
N ILE A 104 31.99 32.94 10.53
CA ILE A 104 32.89 33.38 11.60
C ILE A 104 34.24 33.86 11.04
N VAL A 105 34.82 33.13 10.09
CA VAL A 105 36.12 33.48 9.49
C VAL A 105 36.01 34.80 8.74
N LEU A 106 35.00 34.94 7.87
CA LEU A 106 34.81 36.18 7.11
C LEU A 106 34.49 37.37 8.01
N HIS A 107 33.68 37.17 9.06
CA HIS A 107 33.39 38.23 10.02
C HIS A 107 34.66 38.69 10.74
N LYS A 108 35.55 37.76 11.13
CA LYS A 108 36.83 38.10 11.77
C LYS A 108 37.84 38.74 10.82
N CYS A 109 37.85 38.37 9.55
CA CYS A 109 38.82 38.87 8.57
C CYS A 109 38.45 40.24 8.02
N PHE A 110 37.16 40.53 7.81
CA PHE A 110 36.70 41.75 7.14
C PHE A 110 36.21 42.85 8.10
N VAL A 111 35.85 42.53 9.36
CA VAL A 111 35.36 43.53 10.31
C VAL A 111 36.52 44.11 11.12
N ASP A 112 36.79 45.39 10.88
CA ASP A 112 37.79 46.17 11.60
C ASP A 112 37.46 46.30 13.09
N LYS A 113 38.48 46.39 13.95
CA LYS A 113 38.33 46.36 15.42
C LYS A 113 37.54 47.53 16.02
N THR A 114 37.22 48.54 15.23
CA THR A 114 36.57 49.80 15.64
C THR A 114 35.04 49.75 15.62
N LEU A 115 34.44 48.67 15.11
CA LEU A 115 32.99 48.51 14.94
C LEU A 115 32.36 47.55 15.98
N PRO A 116 31.04 47.66 16.24
CA PRO A 116 30.36 46.76 17.16
C PRO A 116 30.41 45.32 16.62
N ARG A 117 31.15 44.45 17.31
CA ARG A 117 31.27 43.03 16.94
C ARG A 117 29.93 42.32 17.10
N ILE A 118 29.49 41.65 16.05
CA ILE A 118 28.40 40.68 16.14
C ILE A 118 28.89 39.53 17.02
N LYS A 119 28.14 39.20 18.08
CA LYS A 119 28.48 38.03 18.92
C LYS A 119 28.36 36.76 18.07
N ILE A 120 29.34 35.87 18.16
CA ILE A 120 29.34 34.57 17.46
C ILE A 120 28.05 33.78 17.77
N GLY A 121 27.54 33.87 19.00
CA GLY A 121 26.26 33.27 19.39
C GLY A 121 25.07 33.77 18.55
N LYS A 122 25.09 35.03 18.09
CA LYS A 122 24.04 35.60 17.21
C LYS A 122 24.11 35.00 15.80
N ILE A 123 25.31 34.70 15.28
CA ILE A 123 25.52 34.04 13.98
C ILE A 123 25.01 32.59 14.03
N ILE A 124 25.36 31.85 15.08
CA ILE A 124 24.90 30.47 15.29
C ILE A 124 23.37 30.45 15.43
N TYR A 125 22.83 31.33 16.27
CA TYR A 125 21.39 31.46 16.48
C TYR A 125 20.64 31.78 15.18
N CYS A 126 21.12 32.72 14.37
CA CYS A 126 20.50 33.02 13.07
C CYS A 126 20.61 31.84 12.09
N SER A 127 21.74 31.13 12.07
CA SER A 127 21.95 29.98 11.17
C SER A 127 20.98 28.84 11.48
N ILE A 128 20.73 28.58 12.78
CA ILE A 128 19.74 27.60 13.23
C ILE A 128 18.32 28.03 12.88
N ARG A 129 17.95 29.31 13.05
CA ARG A 129 16.61 29.79 12.66
C ARG A 129 16.33 29.65 11.17
N VAL A 130 17.33 29.90 10.32
CA VAL A 130 17.21 29.67 8.87
C VAL A 130 17.05 28.18 8.55
N LEU A 131 17.78 27.30 9.24
CA LEU A 131 17.63 25.84 9.11
C LEU A 131 16.20 25.39 9.49
N LEU A 132 15.63 25.97 10.54
CA LEU A 132 14.26 25.71 11.00
C LEU A 132 13.19 26.43 10.17
N GLN A 133 13.58 27.15 9.11
CA GLN A 133 12.70 27.97 8.27
C GLN A 133 11.90 29.03 9.05
N GLU A 134 12.45 29.49 10.16
CA GLU A 134 11.87 30.60 10.91
C GLU A 134 12.22 31.95 10.29
N ASP A 135 11.37 32.94 10.51
CA ASP A 135 11.63 34.32 10.09
C ASP A 135 12.93 34.83 10.73
N LEU A 136 13.70 35.67 10.04
CA LEU A 136 14.78 36.41 10.69
C LEU A 136 14.23 37.79 11.06
N GLY A 137 14.09 38.08 12.36
CA GLY A 137 13.63 39.39 12.80
C GLY A 137 14.50 40.50 12.21
N VAL A 138 13.86 41.51 11.61
CA VAL A 138 14.51 42.60 10.84
C VAL A 138 15.64 43.29 11.62
N ARG A 139 15.48 43.39 12.95
CA ARG A 139 16.48 43.99 13.85
C ARG A 139 17.74 43.14 14.01
N SER A 140 17.66 41.82 13.80
CA SER A 140 18.81 40.93 13.86
C SER A 140 19.75 41.12 12.66
N VAL A 141 19.18 41.37 11.48
CA VAL A 141 19.88 41.52 10.18
C VAL A 141 20.26 42.98 9.88
N SER A 142 19.63 43.95 10.54
CA SER A 142 19.89 45.39 10.34
C SER A 142 21.37 45.75 10.53
N GLU A 143 22.02 45.13 11.51
CA GLU A 143 23.44 45.35 11.88
C GLU A 143 24.45 44.68 10.92
N TRP A 144 23.96 43.92 9.91
CA TRP A 144 24.81 43.08 9.05
C TRP A 144 25.25 43.82 7.78
N TRP A 145 26.49 43.58 7.38
CA TRP A 145 27.07 44.13 6.15
C TRP A 145 26.48 43.50 4.89
N TRP A 146 26.64 44.18 3.75
CA TRP A 146 26.08 43.72 2.47
C TRP A 146 26.55 42.31 2.08
N TRP A 147 27.81 41.97 2.33
CA TRP A 147 28.37 40.65 2.01
C TRP A 147 27.85 39.55 2.96
N GLU A 148 27.61 39.87 4.24
CA GLU A 148 26.99 38.93 5.19
C GLU A 148 25.54 38.62 4.80
N ARG A 149 24.82 39.61 4.26
CA ARG A 149 23.47 39.42 3.71
C ARG A 149 23.45 38.57 2.46
N VAL A 150 24.45 38.70 1.58
CA VAL A 150 24.59 37.84 0.40
C VAL A 150 24.83 36.39 0.82
N LEU A 151 25.74 36.15 1.77
CA LEU A 151 25.99 34.81 2.32
C LEU A 151 24.74 34.22 2.98
N LEU A 152 24.00 35.05 3.72
CA LEU A 152 22.73 34.65 4.33
C LEU A 152 21.69 34.29 3.27
N GLY A 153 21.60 35.06 2.18
CA GLY A 153 20.73 34.74 1.04
C GLY A 153 21.08 33.41 0.38
N VAL A 154 22.38 33.14 0.17
CA VAL A 154 22.85 31.84 -0.35
C VAL A 154 22.48 30.71 0.62
N TRP A 155 22.70 30.90 1.92
CA TRP A 155 22.33 29.93 2.95
C TRP A 155 20.82 29.64 2.98
N MET A 156 20.00 30.68 2.87
CA MET A 156 18.54 30.56 2.80
C MET A 156 18.09 29.79 1.55
N MET A 157 18.70 30.03 0.40
CA MET A 157 18.38 29.28 -0.83
C MET A 157 18.73 27.80 -0.71
N ILE A 158 19.90 27.48 -0.13
CA ILE A 158 20.30 26.10 0.13
C ILE A 158 19.29 25.41 1.05
N MET A 159 18.93 26.05 2.16
CA MET A 159 17.98 25.47 3.13
C MET A 159 16.56 25.34 2.59
N LEU A 160 16.14 26.29 1.75
CA LEU A 160 14.85 26.21 1.06
C LEU A 160 14.80 24.96 0.16
N VAL A 161 15.80 24.77 -0.70
CA VAL A 161 15.85 23.61 -1.60
C VAL A 161 15.88 22.29 -0.82
N LEU A 162 16.70 22.21 0.24
CA LEU A 162 16.80 21.00 1.06
C LEU A 162 15.50 20.64 1.78
N SER A 163 14.81 21.63 2.37
CA SER A 163 13.53 21.38 3.03
C SER A 163 12.44 21.00 2.04
N GLN A 164 12.36 21.64 0.87
CA GLN A 164 11.39 21.26 -0.16
C GLN A 164 11.66 19.83 -0.68
N SER A 165 12.93 19.46 -0.86
CA SER A 165 13.31 18.09 -1.23
C SER A 165 12.94 17.07 -0.14
N TYR A 166 13.15 17.40 1.13
CA TYR A 166 12.77 16.55 2.26
C TYR A 166 11.24 16.36 2.32
N THR A 167 10.48 17.45 2.27
CA THR A 167 9.01 17.39 2.28
C THR A 167 8.49 16.61 1.08
N GLY A 168 9.06 16.81 -0.10
CA GLY A 168 8.70 16.06 -1.31
C GLY A 168 8.94 14.55 -1.16
N ASN A 169 10.10 14.15 -0.63
CA ASN A 169 10.41 12.73 -0.44
C ASN A 169 9.56 12.10 0.67
N LEU A 170 9.34 12.81 1.77
CA LEU A 170 8.44 12.37 2.84
C LEU A 170 7.01 12.18 2.32
N MET A 171 6.50 13.12 1.51
CA MET A 171 5.19 12.99 0.87
C MET A 171 5.12 11.77 -0.04
N SER A 172 6.17 11.50 -0.82
CA SER A 172 6.23 10.30 -1.67
C SER A 172 6.20 9.00 -0.86
N LEU A 173 6.93 8.94 0.25
CA LEU A 173 6.93 7.78 1.15
C LEU A 173 5.58 7.58 1.82
N LEU A 174 4.91 8.65 2.23
CA LEU A 174 3.60 8.57 2.87
C LEU A 174 2.47 8.22 1.89
N ALA A 175 2.63 8.55 0.61
CA ALA A 175 1.67 8.22 -0.44
C ALA A 175 1.62 6.70 -0.70
N VAL A 176 2.77 6.03 -0.69
CA VAL A 176 2.86 4.57 -0.90
C VAL A 176 2.95 3.87 0.44
N ARG A 177 1.80 3.54 1.03
CA ARG A 177 1.76 2.63 2.18
C ARG A 177 1.86 1.19 1.67
N TYR A 178 3.03 0.58 1.85
CA TYR A 178 3.21 -0.83 1.55
C TYR A 178 2.32 -1.67 2.48
N ILE A 179 1.44 -2.46 1.89
CA ILE A 179 0.62 -3.44 2.61
C ILE A 179 1.08 -4.80 2.11
N PRO A 180 1.74 -5.62 2.94
CA PRO A 180 2.20 -6.93 2.51
C PRO A 180 1.00 -7.77 2.09
N MET A 181 1.00 -8.22 0.84
CA MET A 181 0.07 -9.23 0.35
C MET A 181 0.79 -10.58 0.40
N PRO A 182 0.47 -11.45 1.37
CA PRO A 182 1.25 -12.66 1.61
C PRO A 182 1.07 -13.72 0.51
N ILE A 183 -0.02 -13.66 -0.24
CA ILE A 183 -0.38 -14.65 -1.25
C ILE A 183 -0.84 -13.89 -2.50
N GLN A 184 -0.13 -14.08 -3.60
CA GLN A 184 -0.47 -13.51 -4.91
C GLN A 184 -0.80 -14.60 -5.93
N THR A 185 -0.16 -15.76 -5.80
CA THR A 185 -0.32 -16.89 -6.70
C THR A 185 -0.81 -18.14 -5.97
N LEU A 186 -1.33 -19.11 -6.74
CA LEU A 186 -1.64 -20.43 -6.18
C LEU A 186 -0.38 -21.17 -5.74
N GLN A 187 0.78 -20.91 -6.38
CA GLN A 187 2.04 -21.49 -5.97
C GLN A 187 2.43 -21.03 -4.56
N ASP A 188 2.17 -19.76 -4.23
CA ASP A 188 2.42 -19.24 -2.88
C ASP A 188 1.60 -19.98 -1.82
N ILE A 189 0.43 -20.52 -2.18
CA ILE A 189 -0.41 -21.32 -1.26
C ILE A 189 0.18 -22.72 -1.07
N VAL A 190 0.84 -23.26 -2.09
CA VAL A 190 1.50 -24.58 -2.04
C VAL A 190 2.80 -24.49 -1.25
N ASP A 191 3.58 -23.43 -1.47
CA ASP A 191 4.91 -23.26 -0.89
C ASP A 191 4.84 -22.81 0.58
N ASN A 192 3.78 -22.10 0.98
CA ASN A 192 3.61 -21.63 2.36
C ASN A 192 2.63 -22.54 3.14
N PRO A 193 2.84 -22.75 4.45
CA PRO A 193 1.94 -23.53 5.30
C PRO A 193 0.66 -22.73 5.62
N VAL A 194 -0.21 -22.56 4.63
CA VAL A 194 -1.47 -21.82 4.76
C VAL A 194 -2.64 -22.78 4.76
N THR A 195 -3.56 -22.62 5.71
CA THR A 195 -4.80 -23.39 5.75
C THR A 195 -5.80 -22.82 4.74
N LEU A 196 -6.04 -23.55 3.65
CA LEU A 196 -7.12 -23.22 2.71
C LEU A 196 -8.46 -23.75 3.24
N ILE A 197 -9.46 -22.88 3.30
CA ILE A 197 -10.84 -23.24 3.68
C ILE A 197 -11.71 -23.19 2.42
N VAL A 198 -12.31 -24.31 2.06
CA VAL A 198 -13.24 -24.42 0.92
C VAL A 198 -14.57 -25.00 1.41
N PRO A 199 -15.71 -24.36 1.11
CA PRO A 199 -17.02 -24.90 1.46
C PRO A 199 -17.24 -26.29 0.84
N THR A 200 -17.62 -27.25 1.67
CA THR A 200 -17.97 -28.61 1.23
C THR A 200 -19.22 -28.58 0.34
N GLY A 201 -19.35 -29.58 -0.54
CA GLY A 201 -20.50 -29.68 -1.45
C GLY A 201 -20.46 -28.78 -2.68
N THR A 202 -19.44 -27.92 -2.79
CA THR A 202 -19.24 -27.07 -3.97
C THR A 202 -18.47 -27.79 -5.07
N THR A 203 -18.68 -27.35 -6.31
CA THR A 203 -17.89 -27.83 -7.47
C THR A 203 -16.40 -27.51 -7.28
N VAL A 204 -16.07 -26.37 -6.66
CA VAL A 204 -14.69 -25.97 -6.38
C VAL A 204 -13.98 -26.97 -5.47
N ALA A 205 -14.63 -27.38 -4.37
CA ALA A 205 -14.07 -28.38 -3.45
C ALA A 205 -13.78 -29.71 -4.16
N ARG A 206 -14.69 -30.15 -5.04
CA ARG A 206 -14.49 -31.38 -5.85
C ARG A 206 -13.31 -31.25 -6.80
N THR A 207 -13.20 -30.13 -7.52
CA THR A 207 -12.06 -29.89 -8.41
C THR A 207 -10.73 -29.99 -7.67
N PHE A 208 -10.65 -29.49 -6.43
CA PHE A 208 -9.44 -29.64 -5.60
C PHE A 208 -9.19 -31.07 -5.14
N LEU A 209 -10.24 -31.87 -4.88
CA LEU A 209 -10.10 -33.28 -4.49
C LEU A 209 -9.74 -34.19 -5.67
N ASP A 210 -10.27 -33.89 -6.86
CA ASP A 210 -10.04 -34.65 -8.09
C ASP A 210 -8.73 -34.26 -8.78
N ALA A 211 -8.16 -33.11 -8.42
CA ALA A 211 -6.87 -32.65 -8.93
C ALA A 211 -5.77 -33.64 -8.54
N LYS A 212 -5.19 -34.32 -9.53
CA LYS A 212 -3.98 -35.12 -9.33
C LYS A 212 -2.79 -34.18 -9.14
N SER A 213 -1.87 -34.54 -8.24
CA SER A 213 -0.59 -33.84 -8.12
C SER A 213 0.11 -33.85 -9.48
N GLY A 214 0.26 -32.67 -10.07
CA GLY A 214 1.08 -32.44 -11.26
C GLY A 214 2.56 -32.53 -10.92
#